data_AF-A0A4R5K7I6-F1
#
_entry.id   AF-A0A4R5K7I6-F1
#
_cell.length_a   1.000
_cell.length_b   1.000
_cell.length_c   1.000
_cell.angle_alpha   90.00
_cell.angle_beta   90.00
_cell.angle_gamma   90.00
#
_symmetry.space_group_name_H-M   'P 1'
#
loop_
_entity.id
_entity.type
_entity.pdbx_description
1 polymer ?
#
loop_
_entity_poly.entity_id
_entity_poly.type
_entity_poly.pdbx_seq_one_letter_code
_entity_poly.pdbx_strand_id
1 'polypeptide(L)'
;MTDEETYTLHHLTGLGNPAGLGLPEHTAGSGVLRVTANSTGQRATFIVDAEYAALILEAQDIAPDAVLSATAVRWMRLGWPEEWPACPAPEAWARVYPAATGGGANV
;
A
#
# COMPACT_ATOMS: atom_id res chain seq x y z
N MET A 1 -14.14 17.16 -11.01
CA MET A 1 -14.77 15.96 -10.44
C MET A 1 -13.65 14.93 -10.38
N THR A 2 -12.96 14.84 -9.25
CA THR A 2 -12.00 13.76 -9.05
C THR A 2 -12.82 12.51 -8.79
N ASP A 3 -12.86 11.61 -9.76
CA ASP A 3 -13.42 10.28 -9.56
C ASP A 3 -12.64 9.66 -8.40
N GLU A 4 -13.30 9.44 -7.27
CA GLU A 4 -12.70 8.73 -6.14
C GLU A 4 -12.57 7.26 -6.56
N GLU A 5 -11.35 6.88 -6.97
CA GLU A 5 -11.06 5.49 -7.32
C GLU A 5 -11.32 4.59 -6.11
N THR A 6 -12.20 3.61 -6.29
CA THR A 6 -12.56 2.64 -5.24
C THR A 6 -11.81 1.34 -5.48
N TYR A 7 -11.44 0.67 -4.39
CA TYR A 7 -10.65 -0.54 -4.43
C TYR A 7 -11.35 -1.67 -3.70
N THR A 8 -11.45 -2.83 -4.35
CA THR A 8 -11.75 -4.07 -3.63
C THR A 8 -10.52 -4.59 -2.93
N LEU A 9 -10.58 -4.65 -1.60
CA LEU A 9 -9.54 -5.21 -0.76
C LEU A 9 -9.70 -6.73 -0.66
N HIS A 10 -8.69 -7.47 -1.12
CA HIS A 10 -8.68 -8.95 -1.07
C HIS A 10 -8.03 -9.48 0.19
N HIS A 11 -7.00 -8.78 0.68
CA HIS A 11 -6.20 -9.24 1.80
C HIS A 11 -5.43 -8.11 2.44
N LEU A 12 -5.34 -8.15 3.77
CA LEU A 12 -4.50 -7.28 4.57
C LEU A 12 -3.60 -8.14 5.48
N THR A 13 -2.31 -7.84 5.49
CA THR A 13 -1.34 -8.49 6.38
C THR A 13 -0.25 -7.51 6.82
N GLY A 14 0.44 -7.83 7.91
CA GLY A 14 1.62 -7.10 8.33
C GLY A 14 2.84 -7.44 7.46
N LEU A 15 3.68 -6.45 7.18
CA LEU A 15 4.93 -6.61 6.44
C LEU A 15 6.01 -7.18 7.37
N GLY A 16 6.06 -8.52 7.46
CA GLY A 16 7.06 -9.23 8.27
C GLY A 16 8.45 -9.31 7.64
N ASN A 17 8.54 -9.40 6.31
CA ASN A 17 9.81 -9.46 5.57
C ASN A 17 9.80 -8.48 4.38
N PRO A 18 10.18 -7.20 4.60
CA PRO A 18 10.20 -6.18 3.54
C PRO A 18 11.19 -6.48 2.42
N ALA A 19 12.35 -7.08 2.73
CA ALA A 19 13.37 -7.42 1.73
C ALA A 19 12.85 -8.42 0.70
N GLY A 20 12.00 -9.37 1.12
CA GLY A 20 11.32 -10.31 0.22
C GLY A 20 10.37 -9.65 -0.80
N LEU A 21 9.94 -8.40 -0.54
CA LEU A 21 9.11 -7.60 -1.45
C LEU A 21 9.91 -6.53 -2.19
N GLY A 22 11.24 -6.49 -2.05
CA GLY A 22 12.09 -5.47 -2.65
C GLY A 22 11.98 -4.09 -1.99
N LEU A 23 11.55 -4.03 -0.71
CA LEU A 23 11.45 -2.80 0.06
C LEU A 23 12.56 -2.68 1.12
N PRO A 24 12.92 -1.45 1.53
CA PRO A 24 13.89 -1.25 2.61
C PRO A 24 13.42 -1.83 3.96
N GLU A 25 14.36 -2.30 4.78
CA GLU A 25 14.05 -2.93 6.08
C GLU A 25 13.28 -2.02 7.06
N HIS A 26 13.47 -0.70 6.98
CA HIS A 26 12.73 0.27 7.82
C HIS A 26 11.22 0.30 7.55
N THR A 27 10.75 -0.40 6.51
CA THR A 27 9.31 -0.57 6.25
C THR A 27 8.70 -1.76 7.00
N ALA A 28 9.51 -2.55 7.73
CA ALA A 28 9.02 -3.63 8.57
C ALA A 28 7.93 -3.14 9.55
N GLY A 29 6.85 -3.91 9.68
CA GLY A 29 5.69 -3.54 10.49
C GLY A 29 4.63 -2.68 9.78
N SER A 30 4.88 -2.24 8.54
CA SER A 30 3.86 -1.61 7.68
C SER A 30 2.75 -2.59 7.29
N GLY A 31 1.61 -2.09 6.83
CA GLY A 31 0.55 -2.94 6.26
C GLY A 31 0.75 -3.21 4.77
N VAL A 32 0.42 -4.42 4.34
CA VAL A 32 0.36 -4.81 2.92
C VAL A 32 -1.09 -5.09 2.55
N LEU A 33 -1.61 -4.33 1.58
CA LEU A 33 -2.96 -4.47 1.06
C LEU A 33 -2.89 -5.00 -0.38
N ARG A 34 -3.61 -6.09 -0.67
CA ARG A 34 -3.83 -6.55 -2.06
C ARG A 34 -5.19 -6.05 -2.52
N VAL A 35 -5.21 -5.28 -3.60
CA VAL A 35 -6.41 -4.63 -4.10
C VAL A 35 -6.68 -4.91 -5.57
N THR A 36 -7.94 -4.72 -5.96
CA THR A 36 -8.34 -4.52 -7.35
C THR A 36 -8.98 -3.14 -7.49
N ALA A 37 -8.53 -2.33 -8.44
CA ALA A 37 -9.19 -1.07 -8.78
C ALA A 37 -10.54 -1.37 -9.45
N ASN A 38 -11.63 -0.81 -8.92
CA ASN A 38 -12.98 -1.12 -9.40
C ASN A 38 -13.27 -0.53 -10.78
N SER A 39 -12.66 0.61 -11.12
CA SER A 39 -12.85 1.27 -12.42
C SER A 39 -12.23 0.49 -13.59
N THR A 40 -11.10 -0.19 -13.35
CA THR A 40 -10.28 -0.81 -14.41
C THR A 40 -10.09 -2.32 -14.25
N GLY A 41 -10.44 -2.89 -13.08
CA GLY A 41 -10.15 -4.28 -12.73
C GLY A 41 -8.66 -4.58 -12.52
N GLN A 42 -7.79 -3.57 -12.48
CA GLN A 42 -6.35 -3.78 -12.33
C GLN A 42 -5.98 -4.20 -10.90
N ARG A 43 -5.07 -5.16 -10.78
CA ARG A 43 -4.53 -5.64 -9.49
C ARG A 43 -3.34 -4.80 -9.07
N ALA A 44 -3.35 -4.37 -7.81
CA ALA A 44 -2.22 -3.68 -7.20
C ALA A 44 -1.98 -4.17 -5.77
N THR A 45 -0.75 -3.99 -5.32
CA THR A 45 -0.35 -4.16 -3.92
C THR A 45 0.06 -2.81 -3.38
N PHE A 46 -0.54 -2.41 -2.26
CA PHE A 46 -0.21 -1.17 -1.55
C PHE A 46 0.54 -1.46 -0.26
N ILE A 47 1.45 -0.55 0.08
CA ILE A 47 2.07 -0.48 1.40
C ILE A 47 1.49 0.74 2.11
N VAL A 48 0.94 0.49 3.30
CA VAL A 48 0.35 1.52 4.16
C VAL A 48 1.06 1.57 5.50
N ASP A 49 0.96 2.70 6.19
CA ASP A 49 1.52 2.84 7.54
C ASP A 49 0.92 1.83 8.52
N ALA A 50 1.70 1.42 9.53
CA ALA A 50 1.31 0.43 10.53
C ALA A 50 0.01 0.80 11.28
N GLU A 51 -0.15 2.08 11.64
CA GLU A 51 -1.35 2.57 12.34
C GLU A 51 -2.61 2.46 11.46
N TYR A 52 -2.49 2.75 10.17
CA TYR A 52 -3.60 2.64 9.23
C TYR A 52 -3.95 1.17 8.96
N ALA A 53 -2.95 0.29 8.90
CA ALA A 53 -3.15 -1.15 8.79
C ALA A 53 -3.92 -1.69 10.01
N ALA A 54 -3.55 -1.26 11.22
CA ALA A 54 -4.27 -1.62 12.45
C ALA A 54 -5.73 -1.13 12.41
N LEU A 55 -5.95 0.11 11.96
CA LEU A 55 -7.29 0.68 11.78
C LEU A 55 -8.17 -0.15 10.82
N ILE A 56 -7.63 -0.59 9.68
CA ILE A 56 -8.39 -1.43 8.74
C ILE A 56 -8.64 -2.82 9.34
N LEU A 57 -7.67 -3.40 10.06
CA LEU A 57 -7.86 -4.68 10.76
C LEU A 57 -8.90 -4.60 11.87
N GLU A 58 -8.91 -3.52 12.64
CA GLU A 58 -9.87 -3.26 13.73
C GLU A 58 -11.27 -2.97 13.20
N ALA A 59 -11.38 -2.35 12.02
CA ALA A 59 -12.67 -2.14 11.36
C ALA A 59 -13.38 -3.45 11.03
N GLN A 60 -12.66 -4.59 10.99
CA GLN A 60 -13.07 -6.01 10.88
C GLN A 60 -14.03 -6.41 9.75
N ASP A 61 -14.77 -5.48 9.18
CA ASP A 61 -15.63 -5.64 8.04
C ASP A 61 -14.89 -4.99 6.87
N ILE A 62 -14.11 -5.80 6.14
CA ILE A 62 -13.50 -5.36 4.90
C ILE A 62 -14.66 -4.99 3.99
N ALA A 63 -15.02 -3.71 3.95
CA ALA A 63 -15.92 -3.20 2.96
C ALA A 63 -15.36 -3.66 1.61
N PRO A 64 -16.11 -4.43 0.82
CA PRO A 64 -15.63 -4.93 -0.46
C PRO A 64 -15.29 -3.79 -1.42
N ASP A 65 -15.70 -2.57 -1.09
CA ASP A 65 -15.31 -1.33 -1.74
C ASP A 65 -14.77 -0.36 -0.68
N ALA A 66 -13.45 -0.28 -0.57
CA ALA A 66 -12.78 0.66 0.31
C ALA A 66 -12.24 1.85 -0.49
N VAL A 67 -12.56 3.05 -0.03
CA VAL A 67 -11.82 4.25 -0.45
C VAL A 67 -10.58 4.32 0.43
N LEU A 68 -9.42 4.06 -0.16
CA LEU A 68 -8.15 4.15 0.55
C LEU A 68 -7.72 5.60 0.62
N SER A 69 -7.38 6.06 1.82
CA SER A 69 -6.83 7.40 1.98
C SER A 69 -5.46 7.49 1.29
N ALA A 70 -5.35 8.35 0.27
CA ALA A 70 -4.12 8.54 -0.50
C ALA A 70 -2.93 8.97 0.37
N THR A 71 -3.17 9.56 1.55
CA THR A 71 -2.10 9.96 2.48
C THR A 71 -1.53 8.80 3.30
N ALA A 72 -2.30 7.72 3.47
CA ALA A 72 -1.89 6.52 4.19
C ALA A 72 -1.14 5.52 3.31
N VAL A 73 -1.36 5.55 1.99
CA VAL A 73 -0.63 4.74 1.02
C VAL A 73 0.73 5.36 0.74
N ARG A 74 1.79 4.63 1.07
CA ARG A 74 3.18 5.07 0.86
C ARG A 74 3.72 4.61 -0.48
N TRP A 75 3.46 3.35 -0.83
CA TRP A 75 3.98 2.71 -2.03
C TRP A 75 2.92 1.86 -2.71
N MET A 76 3.02 1.77 -4.03
CA MET A 76 2.17 0.95 -4.89
C MET A 76 3.03 0.14 -5.84
N ARG A 77 2.65 -1.11 -6.08
CA ARG A 77 3.19 -1.94 -7.15
C ARG A 77 2.07 -2.70 -7.84
N LEU A 78 2.16 -2.85 -9.14
CA LEU A 78 1.18 -3.61 -9.91
C LEU A 78 1.36 -5.13 -9.73
N GLY A 79 0.24 -5.85 -9.74
CA GLY A 79 0.20 -7.29 -9.51
C GLY A 79 0.30 -7.69 -8.04
N TRP A 80 0.26 -9.00 -7.81
CA TRP A 80 0.35 -9.60 -6.48
C TRP A 80 1.76 -10.10 -6.15
N PRO A 81 2.15 -10.15 -4.86
CA PRO A 81 3.49 -10.59 -4.46
C PRO A 81 3.88 -11.98 -4.99
N GLU A 82 2.94 -12.91 -5.09
CA GLU A 82 3.12 -14.26 -5.63
C GLU A 82 3.43 -14.30 -7.14
N GLU A 83 3.12 -13.22 -7.88
CA GLU A 83 3.41 -13.08 -9.31
C GLU A 83 4.79 -12.45 -9.55
N TRP A 84 5.44 -11.94 -8.51
CA TRP A 84 6.73 -11.26 -8.62
C TRP A 84 7.90 -12.24 -8.66
N PRO A 85 9.00 -11.88 -9.33
CA PRO A 85 10.23 -12.68 -9.28
C PRO A 85 10.78 -12.77 -7.86
N ALA A 86 11.50 -13.86 -7.55
CA ALA A 86 12.04 -14.14 -6.22
C ALA A 86 12.93 -13.04 -5.62
N CYS A 87 13.50 -12.18 -6.47
CA CYS A 87 14.16 -10.95 -6.08
C CYS A 87 13.47 -9.78 -6.80
N PRO A 88 12.41 -9.20 -6.21
CA PRO A 88 11.67 -8.12 -6.83
C PRO A 88 12.53 -6.85 -6.89
N ALA A 89 12.60 -6.23 -8.05
CA ALA A 89 13.32 -4.97 -8.23
C ALA A 89 12.66 -3.84 -7.40
N PRO A 90 13.41 -3.12 -6.54
CA PRO A 90 12.86 -2.02 -5.73
C PRO A 90 12.21 -0.91 -6.56
N GLU A 91 12.74 -0.62 -7.74
CA GLU A 91 12.24 0.40 -8.67
C GLU A 91 10.85 0.08 -9.25
N ALA A 92 10.37 -1.15 -9.11
CA ALA A 92 9.01 -1.53 -9.50
C ALA A 92 7.94 -0.94 -8.55
N TRP A 93 8.35 -0.40 -7.40
CA TRP A 93 7.47 0.32 -6.49
C TRP A 93 7.36 1.80 -6.87
N ALA A 94 6.14 2.24 -7.15
CA ALA A 94 5.80 3.63 -7.32
C ALA A 94 5.47 4.27 -5.96
N ARG A 95 6.08 5.40 -5.65
CA ARG A 95 5.75 6.18 -4.46
C ARG A 95 4.45 6.96 -4.70
N VAL A 96 3.42 6.69 -3.90
CA VAL A 96 2.07 7.28 -4.11
C VAL A 96 1.97 8.67 -3.49
N TYR A 97 2.52 8.83 -2.28
CA TYR A 97 2.64 10.12 -1.62
C TYR A 97 4.10 10.37 -1.24
N PRO A 98 4.65 11.58 -1.47
CA PRO A 98 5.87 11.96 -0.78
C PRO A 98 5.58 11.84 0.72
N ALA A 99 6.44 11.17 1.49
CA ALA A 99 6.37 11.28 2.96
C ALA A 99 6.31 12.77 3.23
N ALA A 100 5.33 13.23 4.01
CA ALA A 100 5.13 14.65 4.26
C ALA A 100 6.50 15.28 4.50
N THR A 101 6.98 16.08 3.54
CA THR A 101 8.18 16.86 3.74
C THR A 101 7.79 17.78 4.88
N GLY A 102 8.18 17.42 6.10
CA GLY A 102 8.00 18.25 7.27
C GLY A 102 8.58 19.61 6.90
N GLY A 103 7.71 20.58 6.67
CA GLY A 103 8.10 21.96 6.51
C GLY A 103 8.81 22.35 7.80
N GLY A 104 10.11 22.59 7.71
CA GLY A 104 10.89 22.89 8.90
C GLY A 104 12.40 22.84 8.71
N ALA A 105 12.94 23.59 7.77
CA ALA A 105 14.26 24.20 7.94
C ALA A 105 14.36 25.48 7.10
N ASN A 106 13.92 26.59 7.69
CA ASN A 106 14.64 27.86 7.52
C ASN A 106 16.07 27.63 8.02
N VAL A 107 17.06 27.71 7.13
CA VAL A 107 18.30 28.52 7.20
C VAL A 107 19.08 28.38 5.90
#